data_AF-X1Q9I9-F1
#
_entry.id   AF-X1Q9I9-F1
#
_cell.length_a   1.000
_cell.length_b   1.000
_cell.length_c   1.000
_cell.angle_alpha   90.00
_cell.angle_beta   90.00
_cell.angle_gamma   90.00
#
_symmetry.space_group_name_H-M   'P 1'
#
loop_
_entity.id
_entity.type
_entity.pdbx_description
1 polymer ?
#
loop_
_entity_poly.entity_id
_entity_poly.type
_entity_poly.pdbx_seq_one_letter_code
_entity_poly.pdbx_strand_id
1 'polypeptide(L)'
;MKRTIKDWLIVLVLLLDEAAALVLVLLVLSFFNIRIPLWVTVVIALLLGGFAFMTHKVIIPSFHKKRVTGSEGMIGCEGTVIKPLTPFGVIRIEGEYWKAKSVD
;
A
#
# COMPACT_ATOMS: atom_id res chain seq x y z
N MET A 1 9.01 -7.64 -18.58
CA MET A 1 9.38 -6.21 -18.71
C MET A 1 8.31 -5.19 -18.29
N LYS A 2 7.05 -5.58 -17.98
CA LYS A 2 5.97 -4.64 -17.56
C LYS A 2 5.93 -4.31 -16.06
N ARG A 3 6.69 -5.03 -15.21
CA ARG A 3 6.72 -4.81 -13.75
C ARG A 3 7.48 -3.54 -13.37
N THR A 4 8.62 -3.30 -14.00
CA THR A 4 9.47 -2.12 -13.78
C THR A 4 8.70 -0.81 -13.93
N ILE A 5 7.93 -0.61 -15.00
CA ILE A 5 7.18 0.65 -15.22
C ILE A 5 6.17 0.92 -14.10
N LYS A 6 5.48 -0.11 -13.60
CA LYS A 6 4.54 0.05 -12.49
C LYS A 6 5.25 0.45 -11.20
N ASP A 7 6.41 -0.14 -10.94
CA ASP A 7 7.20 0.17 -9.74
C ASP A 7 7.71 1.62 -9.79
N TRP A 8 8.20 2.08 -10.94
CA TRP A 8 8.58 3.48 -11.16
C TRP A 8 7.40 4.45 -11.03
N LEU A 9 6.21 4.05 -11.48
CA LEU A 9 4.97 4.84 -11.30
C LEU A 9 4.54 4.94 -9.84
N ILE A 10 4.68 3.85 -9.07
CA ILE A 10 4.38 3.85 -7.63
C ILE A 10 5.36 4.77 -6.90
N VAL A 11 6.65 4.71 -7.22
CA VAL A 11 7.66 5.61 -6.65
C VAL A 11 7.37 7.07 -7.01
N LEU A 12 7.00 7.34 -8.26
CA LEU A 12 6.63 8.68 -8.71
C LEU A 12 5.40 9.22 -7.97
N VAL A 13 4.37 8.39 -7.79
CA VAL A 13 3.15 8.76 -7.06
C VAL A 13 3.43 8.92 -5.56
N LEU A 14 4.35 8.13 -4.99
CA LEU A 14 4.79 8.30 -3.61
C LEU A 14 5.44 9.68 -3.45
N LEU A 15 6.43 10.00 -4.30
CA LEU A 15 7.20 11.24 -4.26
C LEU A 15 6.39 12.50 -4.59
N LEU A 16 5.22 12.35 -5.22
CA LEU A 16 4.37 13.46 -5.63
C LEU A 16 3.81 14.21 -4.42
N ASP A 17 3.54 13.50 -3.32
CA ASP A 17 3.00 14.08 -2.09
C ASP A 17 4.07 14.94 -1.39
N GLU A 18 5.32 14.47 -1.31
CA GLU A 18 6.42 15.28 -0.81
C GLU A 18 6.68 16.51 -1.68
N ALA A 19 6.63 16.37 -3.01
CA ALA A 19 6.78 17.49 -3.93
C ALA A 19 5.66 18.53 -3.75
N ALA A 20 4.41 18.08 -3.59
CA ALA A 20 3.27 18.96 -3.34
C ALA A 20 3.38 19.68 -1.99
N ALA A 21 3.81 18.99 -0.93
CA ALA A 21 4.05 19.60 0.37
C ALA A 21 5.16 20.66 0.31
N LEU A 22 6.24 20.39 -0.41
CA LEU A 22 7.36 21.32 -0.57
C LEU A 22 6.94 22.56 -1.36
N VAL A 23 6.18 22.39 -2.44
CA VAL A 23 5.59 23.49 -3.23
C VAL A 23 4.60 24.31 -2.40
N LEU A 24 3.74 23.66 -1.61
CA LEU A 24 2.79 24.32 -0.72
C LEU A 24 3.52 25.19 0.30
N VAL A 25 4.58 24.67 0.94
CA VAL A 25 5.43 25.43 1.86
C VAL A 25 6.03 26.65 1.19
N LEU A 26 6.64 26.47 0.02
CA LEU A 26 7.25 27.56 -0.74
C LEU A 26 6.23 28.61 -1.20
N LEU A 27 5.02 28.19 -1.59
CA LEU A 27 3.93 29.09 -1.97
C LEU A 27 3.41 29.88 -0.78
N VAL A 28 3.23 29.25 0.38
CA VAL A 28 2.84 29.93 1.61
C VAL A 28 3.90 30.96 2.00
N LEU A 29 5.18 30.59 1.96
CA LEU A 29 6.30 31.51 2.23
C LEU A 29 6.33 32.70 1.26
N SER A 30 6.16 32.43 -0.04
CA SER A 30 6.19 33.45 -1.09
C SER A 30 4.97 34.37 -1.04
N PHE A 31 3.76 33.82 -0.88
CA PHE A 31 2.51 34.58 -0.87
C PHE A 31 2.42 35.55 0.31
N PHE A 32 2.94 35.15 1.46
CA PHE A 32 2.85 35.99 2.63
C PHE A 32 3.85 37.16 2.59
N ASN A 33 5.02 37.06 1.93
CA ASN A 33 6.04 38.12 1.94
C ASN A 33 6.35 38.62 3.37
N ILE A 34 6.10 37.76 4.37
CA ILE A 34 6.18 38.05 5.80
C ILE A 34 7.61 37.75 6.25
N ARG A 35 8.24 38.67 6.99
CA ARG A 35 9.38 38.33 7.87
C ARG A 35 8.86 37.43 8.98
N ILE A 36 8.76 36.14 8.72
CA ILE A 36 8.13 35.20 9.65
C ILE A 36 9.05 35.02 10.87
N PRO A 37 8.56 35.25 12.10
CA PRO A 37 9.32 34.93 13.29
C PRO A 37 9.58 33.43 13.34
N LEU A 38 10.81 33.03 13.68
CA LEU A 38 11.34 31.66 13.64
C LEU A 38 10.37 30.59 14.19
N TRP A 39 9.58 30.92 15.22
CA TRP A 39 8.64 30.00 15.85
C TRP A 39 7.55 29.47 14.90
N VAL A 40 7.02 30.28 13.97
CA VAL A 40 5.95 29.84 13.05
C VAL A 40 6.52 28.86 12.04
N THR A 41 7.73 29.13 11.54
CA THR A 41 8.46 28.23 10.63
C THR A 41 8.71 26.88 11.29
N VAL A 42 9.12 26.88 12.56
CA VAL A 42 9.33 25.65 13.34
C VAL A 42 8.02 24.88 13.51
N VAL A 43 6.92 25.53 13.86
CA VAL A 43 5.61 24.87 14.02
C VAL A 43 5.13 24.22 12.73
N ILE A 44 5.24 24.93 11.60
CA ILE A 44 4.83 24.41 10.29
C ILE A 44 5.72 23.23 9.87
N ALA A 45 7.04 23.34 10.05
CA ALA A 45 7.97 22.25 9.76
C ALA A 45 7.68 21.01 10.63
N LEU A 46 7.29 21.21 11.88
CA LEU A 46 6.97 20.12 12.81
C LEU A 46 5.65 19.43 12.45
N LEU A 47 4.65 20.19 12.02
CA LEU A 47 3.38 19.65 11.52
C LEU A 47 3.58 18.84 10.24
N LEU A 48 4.35 19.36 9.28
CA LEU A 48 4.62 18.67 8.02
C LEU A 48 5.51 17.44 8.22
N GLY A 49 6.60 17.58 8.99
CA GLY A 49 7.48 16.46 9.32
C GLY A 49 6.76 15.36 10.10
N GLY A 50 5.88 15.74 11.04
CA GLY A 50 5.05 14.81 11.79
C GLY A 50 4.04 14.08 10.90
N PHE A 51 3.39 14.81 9.98
CA PHE A 51 2.46 14.23 9.01
C PHE A 51 3.16 13.23 8.08
N ALA A 52 4.29 13.62 7.47
CA ALA A 52 5.08 12.75 6.61
C ALA A 52 5.59 11.50 7.35
N PHE A 53 6.05 11.64 8.60
CA PHE A 53 6.48 10.52 9.43
C PHE A 53 5.34 9.54 9.73
N MET A 54 4.15 10.05 10.04
CA MET A 54 2.97 9.22 10.30
C MET A 54 2.58 8.42 9.04
N THR A 55 2.54 9.09 7.90
CA THR A 55 2.26 8.50 6.59
C THR A 55 3.26 7.40 6.27
N HIS A 56 4.56 7.66 6.41
CA HIS A 56 5.63 6.68 6.14
C HIS A 56 5.55 5.46 7.07
N LYS A 57 5.21 5.65 8.35
CA LYS A 57 5.10 4.56 9.35
C LYS A 57 3.89 3.66 9.12
N VAL A 58 2.76 4.22 8.67
CA VAL A 58 1.51 3.47 8.48
C VAL A 58 1.43 2.84 7.09
N ILE A 59 1.95 3.50 6.06
CA ILE A 59 1.80 3.05 4.67
C ILE A 59 2.80 1.95 4.32
N ILE A 60 4.05 2.05 4.76
CA ILE A 60 5.11 1.09 4.38
C ILE A 60 4.85 -0.35 4.86
N PRO A 61 4.36 -0.60 6.08
CA PRO A 61 4.00 -1.95 6.50
C PRO A 61 2.85 -2.54 5.67
N SER A 62 1.96 -1.68 5.16
CA SER A 62 0.78 -2.07 4.40
C SER A 62 1.13 -2.53 2.97
N PHE A 63 2.19 -1.96 2.36
CA PHE A 63 2.69 -2.39 1.05
C PHE A 63 3.62 -3.61 1.10
N HIS A 64 4.21 -3.93 2.25
CA HIS A 64 5.07 -5.12 2.43
C HIS A 64 4.30 -6.42 2.62
N LYS A 65 2.99 -6.37 2.86
CA LYS A 65 2.16 -7.58 2.81
C LYS A 65 1.95 -7.94 1.35
N LYS A 66 2.86 -8.73 0.80
CA LYS A 66 2.67 -9.47 -0.46
C LYS A 66 1.26 -10.04 -0.40
N ARG A 67 0.34 -9.53 -1.22
CA ARG A 67 -0.97 -10.14 -1.40
C ARG A 67 -0.71 -11.49 -2.08
N VAL A 68 -0.54 -12.54 -1.28
CA VAL A 68 -0.63 -13.94 -1.73
C VAL A 68 -2.10 -14.20 -1.98
N THR A 69 -2.64 -13.59 -3.04
CA THR A 69 -4.01 -13.78 -3.49
C THR A 69 -3.97 -14.69 -4.70
N GLY A 70 -4.74 -15.78 -4.69
CA GLY A 70 -4.80 -16.77 -5.76
C GLY A 70 -4.36 -18.15 -5.30
N SER A 71 -4.25 -19.09 -6.26
CA SER A 71 -3.92 -20.50 -5.99
C SER A 71 -2.59 -20.71 -5.27
N GLU A 72 -1.62 -19.80 -5.45
CA GLU A 72 -0.32 -19.85 -4.76
C GLU A 72 -0.44 -19.66 -3.24
N GLY A 73 -1.40 -18.83 -2.79
CA GLY A 73 -1.66 -18.61 -1.37
C GLY A 73 -2.40 -19.77 -0.70
N MET A 74 -2.94 -20.70 -1.50
CA MET A 74 -3.70 -21.86 -1.02
C MET A 74 -2.84 -23.11 -0.84
N ILE A 75 -1.60 -23.10 -1.34
CA ILE A 75 -0.68 -24.23 -1.25
C ILE A 75 -0.28 -24.40 0.22
N GLY A 76 -0.64 -25.54 0.81
CA GLY A 76 -0.41 -25.84 2.24
C GLY A 76 -1.56 -25.46 3.16
N CYS A 77 -2.63 -24.85 2.65
CA CYS A 77 -3.84 -24.59 3.43
C CYS A 77 -4.73 -25.84 3.51
N GLU A 78 -5.34 -26.06 4.68
CA GLU A 78 -6.37 -27.09 4.84
C GLU A 78 -7.74 -26.54 4.43
N GLY A 79 -8.52 -27.35 3.71
CA GLY A 79 -9.82 -26.96 3.17
C GLY A 79 -10.88 -28.03 3.39
N THR A 80 -12.14 -27.62 3.45
CA THR A 80 -13.28 -28.54 3.58
C THR A 80 -13.89 -28.83 2.21
N VAL A 81 -14.15 -30.10 1.93
CA VAL A 81 -14.85 -30.52 0.70
C VAL A 81 -16.34 -30.16 0.82
N ILE A 82 -16.86 -29.35 -0.11
CA ILE A 82 -18.27 -28.95 -0.16
C ILE A 82 -19.03 -29.73 -1.24
N LYS A 83 -18.37 -30.03 -2.36
CA LYS A 83 -18.89 -30.93 -3.40
C LYS A 83 -17.91 -32.09 -3.61
N PRO A 84 -18.39 -33.34 -3.71
CA PRO A 84 -17.54 -34.51 -3.91
C PRO A 84 -16.54 -34.33 -5.05
N LEU A 85 -15.31 -34.76 -4.83
CA LEU A 85 -14.20 -34.69 -5.78
C LEU A 85 -14.11 -36.01 -6.55
N THR A 86 -14.74 -36.09 -7.73
CA THR A 86 -14.66 -37.29 -8.59
C THR A 86 -14.54 -36.94 -10.08
N PRO A 87 -13.33 -36.69 -10.62
CA PRO A 87 -12.13 -36.24 -9.92
C PRO A 87 -12.18 -34.74 -9.64
N PHE A 88 -13.17 -34.01 -10.18
CA PHE A 88 -13.35 -32.58 -9.97
C PHE A 88 -14.45 -32.33 -8.94
N GLY A 89 -14.27 -31.29 -8.15
CA GLY A 89 -15.19 -30.93 -7.07
C GLY A 89 -14.95 -29.50 -6.60
N VAL A 90 -15.60 -29.14 -5.49
CA VAL A 90 -15.48 -27.80 -4.90
C VAL A 90 -15.06 -27.93 -3.45
N ILE A 91 -13.99 -27.22 -3.10
CA ILE A 91 -13.47 -27.10 -1.75
C ILE A 91 -13.68 -25.67 -1.24
N ARG A 92 -13.72 -25.52 0.09
CA ARG A 92 -13.76 -24.23 0.76
C ARG A 92 -12.51 -24.05 1.60
N ILE A 93 -11.75 -22.99 1.31
CA ILE A 93 -10.53 -22.60 2.03
C ILE A 93 -10.67 -21.14 2.42
N GLU A 94 -10.49 -20.82 3.71
CA GLU A 94 -10.58 -19.46 4.27
C GLU A 94 -11.86 -18.68 3.88
N GLY A 95 -12.97 -19.38 3.66
CA GLY A 95 -14.25 -18.77 3.29
C GLY A 95 -14.49 -18.64 1.77
N GLU A 96 -13.49 -18.89 0.94
CA GLU A 96 -13.59 -18.87 -0.52
C GLU A 96 -13.89 -20.27 -1.11
N TYR A 97 -14.65 -20.31 -2.20
CA TYR A 97 -14.99 -21.56 -2.92
C TYR A 97 -14.07 -21.76 -4.12
N TRP A 98 -13.39 -22.90 -4.16
CA TRP A 98 -12.40 -23.20 -5.18
C TRP A 98 -12.71 -24.51 -5.88
N LYS A 99 -12.53 -24.53 -7.21
CA LYS A 99 -12.56 -25.76 -7.99
C LYS A 99 -11.26 -26.51 -7.74
N ALA A 100 -11.36 -27.76 -7.33
CA ALA A 100 -10.21 -28.62 -7.09
C ALA A 100 -10.36 -29.92 -7.88
N LYS A 101 -9.21 -30.57 -8.10
CA LYS A 101 -9.11 -31.88 -8.70
C LYS A 101 -8.40 -32.81 -7.70
N SER A 102 -9.00 -33.96 -7.41
CA SER A 102 -8.33 -35.04 -6.68
C SER A 102 -7.13 -35.52 -7.48
N VAL A 103 -5.99 -35.68 -6.80
CA VAL A 103 -4.76 -36.22 -7.38
C VAL A 103 -4.65 -37.73 -7.18
N ASP A 104 -5.45 -38.26 -6.25
CA ASP A 104 -5.73 -39.70 -6.04
C ASP A 104 -6.97 -40.15 -6.84
#